data_AF-A0A0K3B9B9-F1
#
_entry.id   AF-A0A0K3B9B9-F1
#
_cell.length_a   1.000
_cell.length_b   1.000
_cell.length_c   1.000
_cell.angle_alpha   90.00
_cell.angle_beta   90.00
_cell.angle_gamma   90.00
#
_symmetry.space_group_name_H-M   'P 1'
#
loop_
_entity.id
_entity.type
_entity.pdbx_description
1 polymer ?
#
loop_
_entity_poly.entity_id
_entity_poly.type
_entity_poly.pdbx_seq_one_letter_code
_entity_poly.pdbx_strand_id
1 'polypeptide(L)'
;MRRVWLGITVLAVFVLPSCGNPPDGGQPVTSTDSHAPAPVAPTTAQSELHKHLVDLKLLVASGPCAPQECVQRAQSILARSVAIRRTILDSPDRGRLRPAVDIVDRLAGISADQAGDPGIQRQIVEVGVELVDWLGRNVTW
;
A
#
# COMPACT_ATOMS: atom_id res chain seq x y z
N MET A 1 -56.25 -10.30 -3.24
CA MET A 1 -56.09 -9.01 -3.93
C MET A 1 -54.62 -8.60 -3.87
N ARG A 2 -54.03 -8.28 -5.03
CA ARG A 2 -52.78 -7.51 -5.26
C ARG A 2 -51.47 -8.13 -4.75
N ARG A 3 -50.33 -8.07 -5.43
CA ARG A 3 -49.91 -7.84 -6.82
C ARG A 3 -48.41 -8.20 -6.80
N VAL A 4 -47.94 -8.92 -7.80
CA VAL A 4 -46.52 -9.14 -8.11
C VAL A 4 -45.82 -7.78 -8.31
N TRP A 5 -44.60 -7.63 -7.81
CA TRP A 5 -43.67 -6.61 -8.31
C TRP A 5 -42.28 -7.21 -8.49
N LEU A 6 -41.96 -7.53 -9.76
CA LEU A 6 -40.60 -7.53 -10.27
C LEU A 6 -40.02 -6.13 -10.14
N GLY A 7 -38.74 -6.02 -9.78
CA GLY A 7 -38.01 -4.76 -9.72
C GLY A 7 -36.53 -4.94 -10.06
N ILE A 8 -36.26 -5.38 -11.29
CA ILE A 8 -34.95 -5.26 -11.94
C ILE A 8 -34.57 -3.78 -11.93
N THR A 9 -33.49 -3.41 -11.24
CA THR A 9 -32.92 -2.05 -11.36
C THR A 9 -31.61 -2.19 -12.14
N VAL A 10 -31.74 -2.02 -13.44
CA VAL A 10 -30.66 -1.89 -14.41
C VAL A 10 -30.64 -0.43 -14.84
N LEU A 11 -29.42 0.12 -14.96
CA LEU A 11 -29.05 1.44 -15.50
C LEU A 11 -29.42 2.66 -14.62
N ALA A 12 -28.64 3.73 -14.55
CA ALA A 12 -27.83 4.31 -15.62
C ALA A 12 -26.60 5.07 -15.11
N VAL A 13 -25.47 4.85 -15.80
CA VAL A 13 -24.39 5.82 -15.90
C VAL A 13 -24.91 7.04 -16.64
N PHE A 14 -24.88 8.21 -16.00
CA PHE A 14 -25.00 9.50 -16.66
C PHE A 14 -23.72 10.29 -16.43
N VAL A 15 -22.80 10.18 -17.39
CA VAL A 15 -21.82 11.24 -17.65
C VAL A 15 -22.42 12.07 -18.78
N LEU A 16 -22.84 13.29 -18.49
CA LEU A 16 -23.05 14.31 -19.53
C LEU A 16 -21.70 14.95 -19.84
N PRO A 17 -21.44 15.23 -21.13
CA PRO A 17 -21.05 16.58 -21.47
C PRO A 17 -21.95 17.18 -22.57
N SER A 18 -22.47 18.35 -22.23
CA SER A 18 -22.58 19.59 -23.02
C SER A 18 -22.96 19.55 -24.51
N CYS A 19 -24.06 20.27 -24.79
CA CYS A 19 -24.29 21.19 -25.90
C CYS A 19 -23.45 21.02 -27.19
N GLY A 20 -24.16 20.76 -28.30
CA GLY A 20 -23.73 21.14 -29.65
C GLY A 20 -24.01 20.08 -30.70
N ASN A 21 -25.01 20.32 -31.56
CA ASN A 21 -25.23 19.62 -32.84
C ASN A 21 -25.03 20.67 -33.98
N PRO A 22 -25.00 20.30 -35.29
CA PRO A 22 -24.28 19.26 -36.06
C PRO A 22 -23.60 19.96 -37.31
N PRO A 23 -23.31 19.40 -38.53
CA PRO A 23 -23.58 18.09 -39.16
C PRO A 23 -22.41 17.49 -40.01
N ASP A 24 -22.76 16.50 -40.86
CA ASP A 24 -21.94 15.79 -41.87
C ASP A 24 -20.95 14.75 -41.31
N GLY A 25 -21.03 13.46 -41.64
CA GLY A 25 -21.16 12.91 -42.97
C GLY A 25 -19.86 12.15 -43.25
N GLY A 26 -19.90 10.81 -43.24
CA GLY A 26 -18.80 9.96 -43.70
C GLY A 26 -17.95 9.31 -42.60
N GLN A 27 -17.98 7.98 -42.56
CA GLN A 27 -16.81 7.16 -42.19
C GLN A 27 -15.69 7.34 -43.26
N PRO A 28 -14.44 6.83 -43.11
CA PRO A 28 -13.77 6.15 -42.00
C PRO A 28 -12.33 6.68 -41.73
N VAL A 29 -11.64 6.01 -40.80
CA VAL A 29 -10.17 5.91 -40.57
C VAL A 29 -9.41 6.97 -39.74
N THR A 30 -8.64 6.41 -38.79
CA THR A 30 -7.41 6.94 -38.18
C THR A 30 -7.54 8.02 -37.10
N SER A 31 -7.34 7.61 -35.84
CA SER A 31 -6.67 8.40 -34.77
C SER A 31 -6.33 7.39 -33.67
N THR A 32 -5.10 6.87 -33.60
CA THR A 32 -3.95 7.56 -33.01
C THR A 32 -4.20 7.87 -31.54
N ASP A 33 -3.52 7.06 -30.72
CA ASP A 33 -2.74 7.52 -29.57
C ASP A 33 -3.43 7.82 -28.24
N SER A 34 -2.75 7.34 -27.21
CA SER A 34 -2.89 7.75 -25.81
C SER A 34 -4.20 7.41 -25.12
N HIS A 35 -4.40 6.12 -24.84
CA HIS A 35 -4.92 5.77 -23.51
C HIS A 35 -3.79 6.10 -22.51
N ALA A 36 -3.66 7.39 -22.17
CA ALA A 36 -2.82 7.80 -21.07
C ALA A 36 -3.31 7.03 -19.84
N PRO A 37 -2.47 6.19 -19.18
CA PRO A 37 -2.83 5.69 -17.88
C PRO A 37 -3.12 6.90 -17.00
N ALA A 38 -4.23 6.86 -16.26
CA ALA A 38 -4.57 7.89 -15.29
C ALA A 38 -3.30 8.28 -14.50
N PRO A 39 -3.06 9.57 -14.24
CA PRO A 39 -1.90 9.99 -13.48
C PRO A 39 -1.97 9.29 -12.12
N VAL A 40 -1.13 8.27 -11.94
CA VAL A 40 -0.83 7.69 -10.64
C VAL A 40 -0.33 8.83 -9.80
N ALA A 41 -1.15 9.33 -8.87
CA ALA A 41 -0.80 10.46 -8.04
C ALA A 41 0.51 10.10 -7.30
N PRO A 42 1.65 10.73 -7.63
CA PRO A 42 2.93 10.37 -7.02
C PRO A 42 2.96 10.69 -5.52
N THR A 43 1.97 11.42 -5.01
CA THR A 43 1.82 11.83 -3.63
C THR A 43 1.23 10.77 -2.69
N THR A 44 0.51 9.74 -3.18
CA THR A 44 -0.12 8.74 -2.28
C THR A 44 0.88 7.72 -1.77
N ALA A 45 1.75 7.18 -2.63
CA ALA A 45 2.70 6.14 -2.23
C ALA A 45 3.73 6.63 -1.21
N GLN A 46 4.29 7.85 -1.40
CA GLN A 46 5.20 8.45 -0.44
C GLN A 46 4.49 8.77 0.88
N SER A 47 3.26 9.31 0.84
CA SER A 47 2.49 9.60 2.05
C SER A 47 2.15 8.33 2.85
N GLU A 48 1.73 7.26 2.16
CA GLU A 48 1.46 5.97 2.82
C GLU A 48 2.74 5.33 3.35
N LEU A 49 3.86 5.43 2.62
CA LEU A 49 5.16 4.95 3.10
C LEU A 49 5.60 5.72 4.36
N HIS A 50 5.42 7.04 4.39
CA HIS A 50 5.72 7.87 5.55
C HIS A 50 4.87 7.47 6.75
N LYS A 51 3.56 7.29 6.53
CA LYS A 51 2.62 6.84 7.56
C LYS A 51 3.01 5.49 8.16
N HIS A 52 3.37 4.52 7.31
CA HIS A 52 3.86 3.23 7.79
C HIS A 52 5.18 3.35 8.54
N LEU A 53 6.09 4.21 8.10
CA LEU A 53 7.35 4.46 8.78
C LEU A 53 7.15 5.06 10.17
N VAL A 54 6.25 6.04 10.32
CA VAL A 54 5.94 6.67 11.60
C VAL A 54 5.33 5.65 12.58
N ASP A 55 4.39 4.83 12.11
CA ASP A 55 3.78 3.77 12.91
C ASP A 55 4.82 2.71 13.33
N LEU A 56 5.65 2.25 12.39
CA LEU A 56 6.75 1.33 12.68
C LEU A 56 7.75 1.92 13.69
N LYS A 57 8.12 3.18 13.54
CA LYS A 57 9.02 3.89 14.46
C LYS A 57 8.46 3.90 15.88
N LEU A 58 7.16 4.14 16.05
CA LEU A 58 6.50 4.10 17.35
C LEU A 58 6.55 2.69 17.96
N LEU A 59 6.28 1.65 17.16
CA LEU A 59 6.31 0.26 17.60
C LEU A 59 7.70 -0.15 18.08
N VAL A 60 8.76 0.18 17.34
CA VAL A 60 10.13 -0.22 17.69
C VAL A 60 10.74 0.62 18.81
N ALA A 61 10.31 1.88 18.99
CA ALA A 61 10.74 2.74 20.08
C ALA A 61 10.05 2.44 21.42
N SER A 62 9.02 1.61 21.40
CA SER A 62 8.23 1.31 22.59
C SER A 62 9.07 0.53 23.62
N GLY A 63 8.93 0.89 24.90
CA GLY A 63 9.68 0.32 26.01
C GLY A 63 9.31 -1.13 26.36
N PRO A 64 9.80 -1.66 27.50
CA PRO A 64 9.55 -3.04 27.90
C PRO A 64 8.05 -3.37 27.91
N CYS A 65 7.71 -4.60 27.52
CA CYS A 65 6.34 -5.09 27.40
C CYS A 65 6.16 -6.38 28.20
N ALA A 66 4.92 -6.66 28.60
CA ALA A 66 4.55 -7.98 29.08
C ALA A 66 4.66 -9.00 27.92
N PRO A 67 4.81 -10.31 28.18
CA PRO A 67 5.06 -11.31 27.14
C PRO A 67 4.04 -11.25 25.99
N GLN A 68 2.74 -11.20 26.33
CA GLN A 68 1.66 -11.15 25.35
C GLN A 68 1.65 -9.83 24.55
N GLU A 69 2.00 -8.72 25.18
CA GLU A 69 2.13 -7.42 24.52
C GLU A 69 3.35 -7.40 23.58
N CYS A 70 4.44 -8.09 23.94
CA CYS A 70 5.62 -8.24 23.08
C CYS A 70 5.32 -9.08 21.84
N VAL A 71 4.52 -10.15 21.98
CA VAL A 71 4.04 -10.94 20.83
C VAL A 71 3.22 -10.04 19.89
N GLN A 72 2.20 -9.35 20.41
CA GLN A 72 1.36 -8.47 19.60
C GLN A 72 2.16 -7.34 18.94
N ARG A 73 3.14 -6.78 19.65
CA ARG A 73 4.04 -5.77 19.10
C ARG A 73 4.89 -6.34 17.98
N ALA A 74 5.52 -7.49 18.17
CA ALA A 74 6.31 -8.14 17.12
C ALA A 74 5.45 -8.45 15.89
N GLN A 75 4.24 -8.95 16.07
CA GLN A 75 3.29 -9.15 14.97
C GLN A 75 2.95 -7.84 14.24
N SER A 76 2.78 -6.74 14.98
CA SER A 76 2.52 -5.42 14.41
C SER A 76 3.72 -4.91 13.62
N ILE A 77 4.94 -5.04 14.15
CA ILE A 77 6.19 -4.66 13.48
C ILE A 77 6.35 -5.45 12.17
N LEU A 78 6.12 -6.77 12.21
CA LEU A 78 6.17 -7.62 11.03
C LEU A 78 5.15 -7.18 9.99
N ALA A 79 3.90 -6.97 10.39
CA ALA A 79 2.83 -6.53 9.50
C ALA A 79 3.14 -5.17 8.84
N ARG A 80 3.66 -4.21 9.61
CA ARG A 80 4.08 -2.90 9.09
C ARG A 80 5.27 -2.98 8.15
N SER A 81 6.27 -3.80 8.48
CA SER A 81 7.43 -4.04 7.62
C SER A 81 7.01 -4.62 6.26
N VAL A 82 6.08 -5.59 6.26
CA VAL A 82 5.51 -6.16 5.03
C VAL A 82 4.70 -5.12 4.25
N ALA A 83 3.94 -4.26 4.92
CA ALA A 83 3.21 -3.17 4.27
C ALA A 83 4.16 -2.18 3.59
N ILE A 84 5.22 -1.75 4.28
CA ILE A 84 6.30 -0.89 3.72
C ILE A 84 6.88 -1.53 2.46
N ARG A 85 7.24 -2.81 2.52
CA ARG A 85 7.76 -3.54 1.35
C ARG A 85 6.78 -3.50 0.18
N ARG A 86 5.49 -3.76 0.40
CA ARG A 86 4.47 -3.70 -0.65
C ARG A 86 4.36 -2.30 -1.26
N THR A 87 4.31 -1.26 -0.42
CA THR A 87 4.27 0.14 -0.89
C THR A 87 5.51 0.50 -1.71
N ILE A 88 6.69 0.03 -1.29
CA ILE A 88 7.93 0.25 -2.05
C ILE A 88 7.88 -0.45 -3.41
N LEU A 89 7.44 -1.70 -3.46
CA LEU A 89 7.38 -2.48 -4.70
C LEU A 89 6.37 -1.90 -5.72
N ASP A 90 5.29 -1.31 -5.22
CA ASP A 90 4.27 -0.62 -6.02
C ASP A 90 4.72 0.78 -6.47
N SER A 91 5.67 1.40 -5.75
CA SER A 91 6.17 2.74 -6.04
C SER A 91 7.11 2.79 -7.26
N PRO A 92 7.11 3.90 -8.04
CA PRO A 92 8.12 4.13 -9.08
C PRO A 92 9.56 4.18 -8.53
N ASP A 93 9.73 4.49 -7.23
CA ASP A 93 11.04 4.58 -6.57
C ASP A 93 11.61 3.23 -6.11
N ARG A 94 10.98 2.10 -6.46
CA ARG A 94 11.39 0.74 -6.06
C ARG A 94 12.87 0.43 -6.29
N GLY A 95 13.49 1.03 -7.31
CA GLY A 95 14.91 0.87 -7.59
C GLY A 95 15.80 1.51 -6.52
N ARG A 96 15.47 2.74 -6.12
CA ARG A 96 16.18 3.48 -5.05
C ARG A 96 15.94 2.84 -3.68
N LEU A 97 14.71 2.36 -3.45
CA LEU A 97 14.27 1.80 -2.17
C LEU A 97 14.51 0.29 -2.06
N ARG A 98 15.19 -0.34 -3.02
CA ARG A 98 15.53 -1.76 -3.02
C ARG A 98 16.18 -2.23 -1.71
N PRO A 99 17.14 -1.51 -1.10
CA PRO A 99 17.76 -1.97 0.14
C PRO A 99 16.78 -2.08 1.32
N ALA A 100 15.75 -1.22 1.38
CA ALA A 100 14.69 -1.34 2.38
C ALA A 100 13.85 -2.62 2.19
N VAL A 101 13.66 -3.07 0.94
CA VAL A 101 13.01 -4.35 0.65
C VAL A 101 13.89 -5.52 1.08
N ASP A 102 15.19 -5.49 0.78
CA ASP A 102 16.14 -6.53 1.20
C ASP A 102 16.22 -6.65 2.74
N ILE A 103 16.13 -5.53 3.47
CA ILE A 103 16.02 -5.51 4.93
C ILE A 103 14.79 -6.30 5.39
N VAL A 104 13.61 -6.02 4.81
CA VAL A 104 12.34 -6.70 5.15
C VAL A 104 12.36 -8.17 4.73
N ASP A 105 13.02 -8.51 3.63
CA ASP A 105 13.12 -9.89 3.14
C ASP A 105 13.91 -10.81 4.08
N ARG A 106 14.67 -10.28 5.05
CA ARG A 106 15.22 -11.08 6.16
C ARG A 106 14.15 -11.64 7.12
N LEU A 107 12.94 -11.09 7.08
CA LEU A 107 11.76 -11.61 7.79
C LEU A 107 10.91 -12.52 6.87
N ALA A 108 11.34 -12.78 5.64
CA ALA A 108 10.60 -13.66 4.74
C ALA A 108 10.50 -15.07 5.35
N GLY A 109 9.29 -15.62 5.37
CA GLY A 109 9.01 -16.93 5.97
C GLY A 109 8.68 -16.90 7.47
N ILE A 110 8.85 -15.76 8.15
CA ILE A 110 8.36 -15.59 9.52
C ILE A 110 6.86 -15.31 9.47
N SER A 111 6.07 -16.19 10.08
CA SER A 111 4.63 -16.03 10.23
C SER A 111 4.28 -15.34 11.56
N ALA A 112 3.10 -14.72 11.65
CA ALA A 112 2.64 -14.09 12.88
C ALA A 112 2.57 -15.06 14.07
N ASP A 113 2.27 -16.34 13.83
CA ASP A 113 2.28 -17.39 14.85
C ASP A 113 3.67 -17.66 15.44
N GLN A 114 4.74 -17.42 14.68
CA GLN A 114 6.12 -17.58 15.14
C GLN A 114 6.60 -16.41 16.01
N ALA A 115 5.86 -15.30 16.05
CA ALA A 115 6.14 -14.17 16.93
C ALA A 115 5.95 -14.51 18.42
N GLY A 116 5.49 -15.72 18.77
CA GLY A 116 5.54 -16.26 20.13
C GLY A 116 6.95 -16.61 20.61
N ASP A 117 7.88 -16.88 19.69
CA ASP A 117 9.24 -17.24 20.03
C ASP A 117 10.10 -16.00 20.34
N PRO A 118 10.82 -15.96 21.48
CA PRO A 118 11.59 -14.78 21.89
C PRO A 118 12.78 -14.48 20.96
N GLY A 119 13.36 -15.49 20.31
CA GLY A 119 14.41 -15.30 19.31
C GLY A 119 13.87 -14.62 18.05
N ILE A 120 12.72 -15.10 17.56
CA ILE A 120 12.01 -14.50 16.42
C ILE A 120 11.50 -13.10 16.74
N GLN A 121 10.96 -12.85 17.94
CA GLN A 121 10.57 -11.51 18.38
C GLN A 121 11.74 -10.53 18.28
N ARG A 122 12.90 -10.93 18.79
CA ARG A 122 14.10 -10.10 18.76
C ARG A 122 14.52 -9.80 17.32
N GLN A 123 14.55 -10.82 16.46
CA GLN A 123 14.86 -10.65 15.04
C GLN A 123 13.88 -9.68 14.35
N ILE A 124 12.58 -9.79 14.61
CA ILE A 124 11.57 -8.88 14.07
C ILE A 124 11.83 -7.43 14.50
N VAL A 125 12.10 -7.21 15.78
CA VAL A 125 12.38 -5.86 16.32
C VAL A 125 13.67 -5.30 15.74
N GLU A 126 14.75 -6.08 15.68
CA GLU A 126 16.04 -5.66 15.13
C GLU A 126 15.93 -5.26 13.65
N VAL A 127 15.24 -6.06 12.84
CA VAL A 127 14.98 -5.71 11.43
C VAL A 127 14.09 -4.48 11.33
N GLY A 128 13.07 -4.35 12.18
CA GLY A 128 12.22 -3.16 12.23
C GLY A 128 13.00 -1.88 12.54
N VAL A 129 13.93 -1.93 13.51
CA VAL A 129 14.82 -0.80 13.85
C VAL A 129 15.71 -0.45 12.66
N GLU A 130 16.35 -1.44 12.04
CA GLU A 130 17.23 -1.22 10.89
C GLU A 130 16.47 -0.62 9.69
N LEU A 131 15.24 -1.07 9.45
CA LEU A 131 14.38 -0.53 8.40
C LEU A 131 14.04 0.94 8.65
N VAL A 132 13.65 1.29 9.89
CA VAL A 132 13.33 2.66 10.28
C VAL A 132 14.54 3.57 10.13
N ASP A 133 15.69 3.10 10.59
CA ASP A 133 16.96 3.83 10.55
C ASP A 133 17.43 4.06 9.09
N TRP A 134 17.36 3.02 8.25
CA TRP A 134 17.70 3.16 6.84
C TRP A 134 16.75 4.11 6.11
N LEU A 135 15.44 3.95 6.26
CA LEU A 135 14.45 4.82 5.60
C LEU A 135 14.55 6.26 6.11
N GLY A 136 14.79 6.46 7.40
CA GLY A 136 14.97 7.80 7.99
C GLY A 136 16.22 8.53 7.48
N ARG A 137 17.27 7.81 7.08
CA ARG A 137 18.48 8.40 6.49
C ARG A 137 18.40 8.60 4.98
N ASN A 138 17.73 7.69 4.27
CA ASN A 138 17.77 7.63 2.80
C ASN A 138 16.52 8.20 2.11
N VAL A 139 15.46 8.50 2.86
CA VAL A 139 14.23 9.08 2.32
C VAL A 139 13.98 10.45 2.95
N THR A 140 13.90 11.46 2.10
CA THR A 140 13.42 12.80 2.47
C THR A 140 11.91 12.85 2.34
N TRP A 141 11.23 13.33 3.38
CA TRP A 141 9.77 13.42 3.48
C TRP A 141 9.31 14.86 3.35
#